data_AF-A0A1M6HS86-F1
#
_entry.id   AF-A0A1M6HS86-F1
#
_cell.length_a   1.000
_cell.length_b   1.000
_cell.length_c   1.000
_cell.angle_alpha   90.00
_cell.angle_beta   90.00
_cell.angle_gamma   90.00
#
_symmetry.space_group_name_H-M   'P 1'
#
loop_
_entity.id
_entity.type
_entity.pdbx_description
1 polymer ?
#
loop_
_entity_poly.entity_id
_entity_poly.type
_entity_poly.pdbx_seq_one_letter_code
_entity_poly.pdbx_strand_id
1 'polypeptide(L)'
;MKEQRHKMRIWRLLFVFLLLSSGVYAQDKHSYATPLGKSIFYREVRDANRTVLRMSEVSPITAGTDGLVLVFNMRQDLSKVTRLLKLVSFNSTSEEANSHLEIYYHQGTITIRRKTAPNSAYYYDYNLYDPMFTVDGGVVQWEVHLYFTAYFLWIETKDTRKTTNNRWHAPIFFGLNLPQMNYMGNYLGRSSSSYIILGDPAPSTTFTMPDEIAIYEFKYAELKDELQTHFCEDN
;
A
#
# COMPACT_ATOMS: atom_id res chain seq x y z
N MET A 1 48.12 23.16 6.37
CA MET A 1 47.63 21.76 6.32
C MET A 1 46.27 21.52 7.01
N LYS A 2 45.97 22.07 8.19
CA LYS A 2 44.67 21.87 8.87
C LYS A 2 43.46 22.47 8.13
N GLU A 3 43.65 23.63 7.49
CA GLU A 3 42.58 24.36 6.80
C GLU A 3 42.09 23.67 5.51
N GLN A 4 43.01 23.09 4.72
CA GLN A 4 42.65 22.28 3.55
C GLN A 4 41.89 21.01 3.91
N ARG A 5 42.22 20.38 5.05
CA ARG A 5 41.45 19.22 5.57
C ARG A 5 40.04 19.61 5.99
N HIS A 6 39.84 20.80 6.54
CA HIS A 6 38.51 21.32 6.89
C HIS A 6 37.66 21.62 5.65
N LYS A 7 38.25 22.29 4.65
CA LYS A 7 37.58 22.55 3.36
C LYS A 7 37.15 21.24 2.69
N MET A 8 38.04 20.23 2.57
CA MET A 8 37.64 18.92 2.02
C MET A 8 36.54 18.21 2.80
N ARG A 9 36.45 18.40 4.13
CA ARG A 9 35.39 17.80 4.96
C ARG A 9 34.01 18.45 4.67
N ILE A 10 33.99 19.77 4.51
CA ILE A 10 32.78 20.53 4.16
C ILE A 10 32.32 20.16 2.75
N TRP A 11 33.23 20.07 1.78
CA TRP A 11 32.91 19.64 0.42
C TRP A 11 32.37 18.20 0.35
N ARG A 12 32.90 17.27 1.15
CA ARG A 12 32.37 15.90 1.25
C ARG A 12 30.97 15.86 1.85
N LEU A 13 30.71 16.65 2.90
CA LEU A 13 29.36 16.76 3.49
C LEU A 13 28.36 17.33 2.49
N LEU A 14 28.72 18.42 1.78
CA LEU A 14 27.90 19.00 0.71
C LEU A 14 27.63 18.01 -0.44
N PHE A 15 28.62 17.21 -0.82
CA PHE A 15 28.47 16.19 -1.85
C PHE A 15 27.54 15.05 -1.42
N VAL A 16 27.63 14.62 -0.15
CA VAL A 16 26.68 13.63 0.42
C VAL A 16 25.26 14.20 0.47
N PHE A 17 25.09 15.48 0.84
CA PHE A 17 23.78 16.15 0.80
C PHE A 17 23.21 16.31 -0.61
N LEU A 18 24.07 16.53 -1.61
CA LEU A 18 23.67 16.57 -3.02
C LEU A 18 23.30 15.17 -3.54
N LEU A 19 24.02 14.11 -3.14
CA LEU A 19 23.69 12.72 -3.51
C LEU A 19 22.38 12.22 -2.85
N LEU A 20 22.05 12.72 -1.66
CA LEU A 20 20.75 12.44 -1.02
C LEU A 20 19.58 12.98 -1.85
N SER A 21 19.77 14.09 -2.57
CA SER A 21 18.74 14.65 -3.47
C SER A 21 18.65 13.96 -4.83
N SER A 22 19.62 13.13 -5.21
CA SER A 22 19.65 12.44 -6.51
C SER A 22 19.10 11.01 -6.49
N GLY A 23 18.30 10.65 -5.48
CA GLY A 23 17.54 9.38 -5.49
C GLY A 23 18.38 8.10 -5.43
N VAL A 24 19.64 8.18 -4.97
CA VAL A 24 20.60 7.04 -4.95
C VAL A 24 20.20 5.91 -3.99
N TYR A 25 19.10 6.07 -3.24
CA TYR A 25 18.54 5.08 -2.33
C TYR A 25 17.14 4.61 -2.72
N ALA A 26 16.60 5.04 -3.87
CA ALA A 26 15.30 4.56 -4.32
C ALA A 26 15.40 3.07 -4.69
N GLN A 27 14.49 2.27 -4.14
CA GLN A 27 14.27 0.90 -4.56
C GLN A 27 14.19 0.78 -6.10
N ASP A 28 14.95 -0.16 -6.68
CA ASP A 28 14.84 -0.51 -8.10
C ASP A 28 13.67 -1.50 -8.32
N LYS A 29 13.22 -1.64 -9.57
CA LYS A 29 12.03 -2.46 -9.87
C LYS A 29 12.37 -3.94 -9.80
N HIS A 30 11.48 -4.70 -9.19
CA HIS A 30 11.65 -6.13 -8.98
C HIS A 30 10.84 -6.95 -9.99
N SER A 31 11.35 -8.13 -10.36
CA SER A 31 10.54 -9.16 -11.01
C SER A 31 9.80 -10.05 -10.01
N TYR A 32 10.32 -10.16 -8.78
CA TYR A 32 9.71 -10.91 -7.70
C TYR A 32 8.25 -10.51 -7.47
N ALA A 33 7.36 -11.50 -7.47
CA ALA A 33 5.94 -11.34 -7.17
C ALA A 33 5.63 -12.09 -5.88
N THR A 34 5.11 -11.36 -4.90
CA THR A 34 4.78 -11.95 -3.60
C THR A 34 3.65 -12.98 -3.80
N PRO A 35 3.78 -14.20 -3.27
CA PRO A 35 2.75 -15.21 -3.49
C PRO A 35 1.43 -14.79 -2.84
N LEU A 36 0.34 -15.07 -3.54
CA LEU A 36 -1.01 -14.97 -3.00
C LEU A 36 -1.39 -16.30 -2.37
N GLY A 37 -2.01 -16.26 -1.20
CA GLY A 37 -2.52 -17.48 -0.57
C GLY A 37 -3.86 -17.93 -1.17
N LYS A 38 -4.72 -18.51 -0.34
CA LYS A 38 -6.03 -18.99 -0.82
C LYS A 38 -6.98 -17.81 -1.05
N SER A 39 -7.60 -17.75 -2.24
CA SER A 39 -8.66 -16.76 -2.51
C SER A 39 -9.91 -17.07 -1.67
N ILE A 40 -10.42 -16.04 -1.00
CA ILE A 40 -11.61 -16.12 -0.14
C ILE A 40 -12.69 -15.11 -0.55
N PHE A 41 -12.39 -14.23 -1.50
CA PHE A 41 -13.35 -13.29 -2.08
C PHE A 41 -12.91 -12.89 -3.48
N TYR A 42 -13.91 -12.69 -4.35
CA TYR A 42 -13.73 -12.21 -5.72
C TYR A 42 -14.94 -11.38 -6.14
N ARG A 43 -14.69 -10.24 -6.80
CA ARG A 43 -15.72 -9.42 -7.44
C ARG A 43 -15.15 -8.71 -8.67
N GLU A 44 -15.80 -8.90 -9.82
CA GLU A 44 -15.58 -8.08 -11.01
C GLU A 44 -16.10 -6.64 -10.78
N VAL A 45 -15.31 -5.65 -11.18
CA VAL A 45 -15.60 -4.22 -11.04
C VAL A 45 -15.44 -3.56 -12.41
N ARG A 46 -16.51 -2.94 -12.90
CA ARG A 46 -16.53 -2.29 -14.20
C ARG A 46 -16.25 -0.80 -14.07
N ASP A 47 -14.97 -0.45 -14.06
CA ASP A 47 -14.50 0.95 -14.03
C ASP A 47 -15.19 1.79 -12.96
N ALA A 48 -15.29 1.24 -11.74
CA ALA A 48 -15.92 1.92 -10.64
C ALA A 48 -14.95 2.88 -9.95
N ASN A 49 -15.49 3.96 -9.40
CA ASN A 49 -14.87 4.67 -8.30
C ASN A 49 -15.75 4.45 -7.07
N ARG A 50 -15.13 4.39 -5.88
CA ARG A 50 -15.84 4.18 -4.61
C ARG A 50 -16.59 2.85 -4.51
N THR A 51 -15.83 1.77 -4.46
CA THR A 51 -16.37 0.43 -4.20
C THR A 51 -16.31 0.14 -2.71
N VAL A 52 -17.40 -0.37 -2.14
CA VAL A 52 -17.46 -0.80 -0.74
C VAL A 52 -17.46 -2.33 -0.69
N LEU A 53 -16.51 -2.89 0.05
CA LEU A 53 -16.43 -4.30 0.38
C LEU A 53 -16.74 -4.48 1.87
N ARG A 54 -17.76 -5.28 2.18
CA ARG A 54 -18.09 -5.62 3.56
C ARG A 54 -17.43 -6.95 3.93
N MET A 55 -16.77 -7.02 5.08
CA MET A 55 -16.05 -8.24 5.46
C MET A 55 -16.95 -9.45 5.69
N SER A 56 -18.25 -9.25 5.96
CA SER A 56 -19.23 -10.34 6.01
C SER A 56 -19.50 -11.02 4.66
N GLU A 57 -19.11 -10.40 3.54
CA GLU A 57 -19.22 -10.97 2.19
C GLU A 57 -18.05 -11.91 1.86
N VAL A 58 -16.98 -11.87 2.65
CA VAL A 58 -15.80 -12.71 2.48
C VAL A 58 -16.10 -14.13 2.98
N SER A 59 -15.58 -15.12 2.25
CA SER A 59 -15.71 -16.54 2.61
C SER A 59 -15.04 -16.84 3.96
N PRO A 60 -15.40 -17.95 4.64
CA PRO A 60 -14.73 -18.36 5.87
C PRO A 60 -13.21 -18.46 5.71
N ILE A 61 -12.51 -17.94 6.72
CA ILE A 61 -11.04 -17.90 6.79
C ILE A 61 -10.53 -19.17 7.48
N THR A 62 -9.45 -19.73 6.96
CA THR A 62 -8.79 -20.93 7.50
C THR A 62 -8.24 -20.66 8.90
N ALA A 63 -8.37 -21.66 9.78
CA ALA A 63 -7.86 -21.54 11.15
C ALA A 63 -6.34 -21.30 11.16
N GLY A 64 -5.90 -20.35 12.00
CA GLY A 64 -4.50 -19.97 12.11
C GLY A 64 -4.02 -18.92 11.08
N THR A 65 -4.89 -18.48 10.16
CA THR A 65 -4.64 -17.28 9.34
C THR A 65 -4.58 -16.04 10.23
N ASP A 66 -3.56 -15.22 10.05
CA ASP A 66 -3.35 -13.96 10.78
C ASP A 66 -3.15 -12.74 9.84
N GLY A 67 -3.23 -12.96 8.53
CA GLY A 67 -3.09 -11.94 7.50
C GLY A 67 -4.08 -12.08 6.34
N LEU A 68 -4.40 -10.96 5.72
CA LEU A 68 -5.22 -10.88 4.50
C LEU A 68 -4.52 -10.05 3.43
N VAL A 69 -4.69 -10.42 2.18
CA VAL A 69 -4.23 -9.65 1.02
C VAL A 69 -5.42 -9.04 0.33
N LEU A 70 -5.44 -7.72 0.15
CA LEU A 70 -6.36 -7.03 -0.74
C LEU A 70 -5.68 -6.78 -2.09
N VAL A 71 -6.25 -7.32 -3.16
CA VAL A 71 -5.80 -7.11 -4.54
C VAL A 71 -6.85 -6.31 -5.28
N PHE A 72 -6.43 -5.24 -5.95
CA PHE A 72 -7.29 -4.44 -6.82
C PHE A 72 -6.48 -3.78 -7.94
N ASN A 73 -7.15 -3.41 -9.02
CA ASN A 73 -6.57 -2.58 -10.07
C ASN A 73 -7.04 -1.13 -9.93
N MET A 74 -6.18 -0.21 -10.33
CA MET A 74 -6.52 1.19 -10.55
C MET A 74 -6.05 1.65 -11.92
N ARG A 75 -6.80 2.52 -12.57
CA ARG A 75 -6.45 3.14 -13.84
C ARG A 75 -6.57 4.65 -13.72
N GLN A 76 -5.45 5.34 -13.95
CA GLN A 76 -5.32 6.78 -13.72
C GLN A 76 -4.13 7.37 -14.48
N ASP A 77 -4.20 8.66 -14.79
CA ASP A 77 -3.04 9.47 -15.19
C ASP A 77 -2.40 10.10 -13.94
N LEU A 78 -1.41 9.40 -13.38
CA LEU A 78 -0.77 9.82 -12.12
C LEU A 78 -0.04 11.16 -12.23
N SER A 79 0.37 11.57 -13.43
CA SER A 79 1.02 12.88 -13.66
C SER A 79 0.08 14.08 -13.44
N LYS A 80 -1.24 13.84 -13.46
CA LYS A 80 -2.28 14.87 -13.25
C LYS A 80 -2.81 14.92 -11.82
N VAL A 81 -2.32 14.06 -10.93
CA VAL A 81 -2.77 14.04 -9.55
C VAL A 81 -2.15 15.18 -8.77
N THR A 82 -2.97 16.14 -8.34
CA THR A 82 -2.51 17.38 -7.67
C THR A 82 -2.63 17.37 -6.15
N ARG A 83 -3.25 16.32 -5.58
CA ARG A 83 -3.43 16.13 -4.14
C ARG A 83 -3.40 14.64 -3.79
N LEU A 84 -3.41 14.33 -2.49
CA LEU A 84 -3.57 12.96 -2.02
C LEU A 84 -4.75 12.29 -2.75
N LEU A 85 -4.47 11.20 -3.45
CA LEU A 85 -5.46 10.37 -4.12
C LEU A 85 -5.72 9.16 -3.24
N LYS A 86 -6.91 9.07 -2.65
CA LYS A 86 -7.23 7.95 -1.77
C LYS A 86 -7.41 6.66 -2.58
N LEU A 87 -6.70 5.61 -2.17
CA LEU A 87 -6.77 4.30 -2.79
C LEU A 87 -7.67 3.37 -1.98
N VAL A 88 -7.44 3.29 -0.67
CA VAL A 88 -8.13 2.36 0.23
C VAL A 88 -8.38 3.00 1.58
N SER A 89 -9.49 2.65 2.21
CA SER A 89 -9.83 3.00 3.58
C SER A 89 -10.33 1.76 4.32
N PHE A 90 -9.80 1.54 5.53
CA PHE A 90 -10.20 0.48 6.45
C PHE A 90 -11.11 1.07 7.52
N ASN A 91 -12.33 0.54 7.65
CA ASN A 91 -13.41 1.19 8.38
C ASN A 91 -14.15 0.23 9.30
N SER A 92 -14.68 0.78 10.41
CA SER A 92 -15.59 0.05 11.31
C SER A 92 -17.08 0.24 10.96
N THR A 93 -17.38 1.07 9.96
CA THR A 93 -18.73 1.33 9.44
C THR A 93 -18.64 1.56 7.93
N SER A 94 -19.78 1.57 7.23
CA SER A 94 -19.82 2.01 5.82
C SER A 94 -19.50 3.50 5.64
N GLU A 95 -19.58 4.30 6.71
CA GLU A 95 -19.19 5.70 6.70
C GLU A 95 -17.66 5.86 6.73
N GLU A 96 -17.14 6.57 5.73
CA GLU A 96 -15.70 6.73 5.53
C GLU A 96 -15.03 7.56 6.63
N ALA A 97 -15.79 8.46 7.27
CA ALA A 97 -15.32 9.26 8.41
C ALA A 97 -14.79 8.39 9.56
N ASN A 98 -15.35 7.19 9.73
CA ASN A 98 -14.97 6.21 10.74
C ASN A 98 -13.82 5.28 10.31
N SER A 99 -13.01 5.69 9.33
CA SER A 99 -11.78 4.99 8.99
C SER A 99 -10.81 4.99 10.18
N HIS A 100 -9.98 3.97 10.28
CA HIS A 100 -8.88 3.92 11.24
C HIS A 100 -7.51 3.89 10.54
N LEU A 101 -7.47 3.39 9.31
CA LEU A 101 -6.29 3.40 8.45
C LEU A 101 -6.72 3.69 7.01
N GLU A 102 -5.99 4.57 6.34
CA GLU A 102 -6.25 4.95 4.95
C GLU A 102 -4.93 4.93 4.17
N ILE A 103 -5.00 4.57 2.90
CA ILE A 103 -3.85 4.46 2.01
C ILE A 103 -4.09 5.37 0.82
N TYR A 104 -3.11 6.22 0.53
CA TYR A 104 -3.15 7.23 -0.50
C TYR A 104 -1.97 7.05 -1.46
N TYR A 105 -2.19 7.38 -2.72
CA TYR A 105 -1.13 7.76 -3.63
C TYR A 105 -0.76 9.24 -3.44
N HIS A 106 0.54 9.55 -3.45
CA HIS A 106 1.04 10.91 -3.54
C HIS A 106 2.41 10.96 -4.22
N GLN A 107 2.54 11.77 -5.28
CA GLN A 107 3.84 12.10 -5.91
C GLN A 107 4.73 10.89 -6.23
N GLY A 108 4.14 9.81 -6.75
CA GLY A 108 4.88 8.60 -7.14
C GLY A 108 5.09 7.59 -6.03
N THR A 109 4.60 7.85 -4.83
CA THR A 109 4.69 6.91 -3.70
C THR A 109 3.35 6.77 -2.96
N ILE A 110 3.36 6.02 -1.85
CA ILE A 110 2.23 5.77 -0.98
C ILE A 110 2.37 6.54 0.33
N THR A 111 1.29 7.16 0.75
CA THR A 111 1.12 7.72 2.08
C THR A 111 0.08 6.91 2.84
N ILE A 112 0.42 6.46 4.04
CA ILE A 112 -0.49 5.74 4.92
C ILE A 112 -0.91 6.69 6.04
N ARG A 113 -2.20 7.00 6.10
CA ARG A 113 -2.77 7.80 7.18
C ARG A 113 -3.33 6.89 8.24
N ARG A 114 -2.93 7.12 9.48
CA ARG A 114 -3.51 6.43 10.63
C ARG A 114 -4.19 7.40 11.56
N LYS A 115 -5.49 7.17 11.80
CA LYS A 115 -6.26 7.97 12.76
C LYS A 115 -6.07 7.42 14.16
N THR A 116 -6.07 8.30 15.16
CA THR A 116 -5.95 7.90 16.57
C THR A 116 -7.20 7.17 17.09
N ALA A 117 -8.35 7.41 16.45
CA ALA A 117 -9.62 6.73 16.68
C ALA A 117 -10.54 6.93 15.44
N PRO A 118 -11.62 6.14 15.29
CA PRO A 118 -12.64 6.40 14.28
C PRO A 118 -13.19 7.83 14.44
N ASN A 119 -13.42 8.53 13.31
CA ASN A 119 -13.88 9.93 13.28
C ASN A 119 -12.93 10.94 13.95
N SER A 120 -11.70 10.55 14.28
CA SER A 120 -10.72 11.48 14.84
C SER A 120 -10.20 12.46 13.79
N ALA A 121 -10.13 13.74 14.16
CA ALA A 121 -9.41 14.76 13.40
C ALA A 121 -7.88 14.62 13.55
N TYR A 122 -7.41 13.88 14.56
CA TYR A 122 -6.00 13.62 14.79
C TYR A 122 -5.57 12.35 14.07
N TYR A 123 -4.59 12.51 13.20
CA TYR A 123 -3.96 11.43 12.47
C TYR A 123 -2.46 11.70 12.31
N TYR A 124 -1.72 10.68 11.93
CA TYR A 124 -0.37 10.82 11.42
C TYR A 124 -0.29 10.20 10.04
N ASP A 125 0.46 10.85 9.16
CA ASP A 125 0.76 10.35 7.83
C ASP A 125 2.16 9.76 7.84
N TYR A 126 2.27 8.51 7.41
CA TYR A 126 3.53 7.83 7.12
C TYR A 126 3.71 7.82 5.61
N ASN A 127 4.57 8.71 5.11
CA ASN A 127 4.93 8.75 3.70
C ASN A 127 6.11 7.82 3.44
N LEU A 128 5.98 6.91 2.48
CA LEU A 128 7.10 6.06 2.08
C LEU A 128 8.20 6.91 1.42
N TYR A 129 9.45 6.52 1.66
CA TYR A 129 10.60 7.14 1.01
C TYR A 129 10.78 6.63 -0.42
N ASP A 130 10.56 5.34 -0.62
CA ASP A 130 10.72 4.70 -1.92
C ASP A 130 9.56 5.04 -2.87
N PRO A 131 9.82 5.20 -4.17
CA PRO A 131 8.74 5.28 -5.15
C PRO A 131 7.98 3.95 -5.19
N MET A 132 6.66 4.03 -5.33
CA MET A 132 5.80 2.86 -5.54
C MET A 132 5.13 2.89 -6.91
N PHE A 133 5.28 3.98 -7.67
CA PHE A 133 4.68 4.13 -8.98
C PHE A 133 5.62 4.89 -9.90
N THR A 134 5.62 4.51 -11.18
CA THR A 134 6.23 5.36 -12.21
C THR A 134 5.24 6.46 -12.59
N VAL A 135 5.67 7.71 -12.55
CA VAL A 135 4.84 8.89 -12.87
C VAL A 135 5.23 9.41 -14.24
N ASP A 136 4.81 8.67 -15.27
CA ASP A 136 4.89 9.11 -16.65
C ASP A 136 3.54 9.71 -17.08
N GLY A 137 3.54 10.61 -18.05
CA GLY A 137 2.29 11.16 -18.58
C GLY A 137 1.40 10.09 -19.22
N GLY A 138 0.09 10.24 -19.08
CA GLY A 138 -0.91 9.38 -19.71
C GLY A 138 -1.58 8.40 -18.75
N VAL A 139 -2.65 7.77 -19.21
CA VAL A 139 -3.45 6.86 -18.39
C VAL A 139 -2.78 5.49 -18.32
N VAL A 140 -2.51 5.01 -17.11
CA VAL A 140 -1.87 3.72 -16.84
C VAL A 140 -2.71 2.92 -15.87
N GLN A 141 -2.77 1.61 -16.08
CA GLN A 141 -3.33 0.66 -15.14
C GLN A 141 -2.24 0.09 -14.23
N TRP A 142 -2.55 0.03 -12.94
CA TRP A 142 -1.71 -0.48 -11.89
C TRP A 142 -2.46 -1.56 -11.11
N GLU A 143 -1.78 -2.63 -10.80
CA GLU A 143 -2.26 -3.67 -9.89
C GLU A 143 -1.62 -3.40 -8.52
N VAL A 144 -2.42 -3.39 -7.46
CA VAL A 144 -1.97 -3.06 -6.09
C VAL A 144 -2.35 -4.21 -5.18
N HIS A 145 -1.37 -4.75 -4.45
CA HIS A 145 -1.57 -5.76 -3.43
C HIS A 145 -1.21 -5.17 -2.06
N LEU A 146 -2.12 -5.32 -1.12
CA LEU A 146 -1.94 -4.88 0.26
C LEU A 146 -2.04 -6.10 1.15
N TYR A 147 -0.91 -6.62 1.58
CA TYR A 147 -0.81 -7.68 2.57
C TYR A 147 -0.85 -7.02 3.95
N PHE A 148 -1.87 -7.31 4.75
CA PHE A 148 -2.06 -6.67 6.04
C PHE A 148 -2.32 -7.67 7.15
N THR A 149 -1.71 -7.39 8.29
CA THR A 149 -1.95 -8.08 9.57
C THR A 149 -2.32 -7.07 10.64
N ALA A 150 -2.39 -7.51 11.90
CA ALA A 150 -2.51 -6.62 13.04
C ALA A 150 -1.35 -5.61 13.14
N TYR A 151 -0.13 -5.99 12.75
CA TYR A 151 1.10 -5.24 13.07
C TYR A 151 2.08 -5.08 11.90
N PHE A 152 1.71 -5.53 10.71
CA PHE A 152 2.57 -5.48 9.53
C PHE A 152 1.74 -5.16 8.28
N LEU A 153 2.34 -4.38 7.38
CA LEU A 153 1.88 -4.22 6.01
C LEU A 153 3.03 -4.55 5.07
N TRP A 154 2.74 -5.29 4.01
CA TRP A 154 3.58 -5.42 2.83
C TRP A 154 2.78 -4.91 1.64
N ILE A 155 3.33 -3.92 0.95
CA ILE A 155 2.67 -3.30 -0.19
C ILE A 155 3.43 -3.65 -1.45
N GLU A 156 2.72 -4.20 -2.42
CA GLU A 156 3.23 -4.44 -3.76
C GLU A 156 2.42 -3.63 -4.76
N THR A 157 3.10 -2.96 -5.69
CA THR A 157 2.47 -2.26 -6.81
C THR A 157 3.11 -2.72 -8.11
N LYS A 158 2.31 -2.81 -9.18
CA LYS A 158 2.76 -3.36 -10.45
C LYS A 158 2.27 -2.54 -11.63
N ASP A 159 3.19 -2.18 -12.52
CA ASP A 159 2.85 -1.60 -13.82
C ASP A 159 2.40 -2.72 -14.78
N THR A 160 1.10 -2.76 -15.11
CA THR A 160 0.53 -3.85 -15.92
C THR A 160 0.96 -3.82 -17.39
N ARG A 161 1.58 -2.73 -17.84
CA ARG A 161 2.11 -2.60 -19.22
C ARG A 161 3.42 -3.37 -19.44
N LYS A 162 4.07 -3.78 -18.35
CA LYS A 162 5.38 -4.44 -18.36
C LYS A 162 5.24 -5.86 -17.82
N THR A 163 6.15 -6.74 -18.24
CA THR A 163 6.12 -8.17 -17.88
C THR A 163 7.25 -8.58 -16.92
N THR A 164 8.33 -7.80 -16.83
CA THR A 164 9.46 -8.02 -15.93
C THR A 164 9.88 -6.69 -15.31
N ASN A 165 10.56 -6.73 -14.15
CA ASN A 165 11.04 -5.56 -13.40
C ASN A 165 9.99 -4.45 -13.36
N ASN A 166 8.80 -4.83 -12.95
CA ASN A 166 7.60 -3.99 -13.00
C ASN A 166 6.93 -3.83 -11.64
N ARG A 167 7.57 -4.30 -10.57
CA ARG A 167 7.03 -4.31 -9.21
C ARG A 167 7.85 -3.47 -8.26
N TRP A 168 7.17 -2.79 -7.35
CA TRP A 168 7.75 -2.14 -6.19
C TRP A 168 7.19 -2.78 -4.95
N HIS A 169 7.99 -2.80 -3.88
CA HIS A 169 7.68 -3.52 -2.66
C HIS A 169 8.08 -2.71 -1.43
N ALA A 170 7.15 -2.47 -0.51
CA ALA A 170 7.44 -1.73 0.70
C ALA A 170 6.96 -2.47 1.95
N PRO A 171 7.86 -2.83 2.88
CA PRO A 171 7.50 -3.28 4.22
C PRO A 171 7.20 -2.10 5.13
N ILE A 172 6.14 -2.22 5.93
CA ILE A 172 5.80 -1.27 7.01
C ILE A 172 5.55 -2.04 8.30
N PHE A 173 6.22 -1.63 9.36
CA PHE A 173 6.22 -2.31 10.67
C PHE A 173 5.13 -1.81 11.61
N PHE A 174 3.94 -1.56 11.06
CA PHE A 174 2.68 -1.43 11.78
C PHE A 174 1.55 -1.95 10.88
N GLY A 175 0.43 -2.37 11.48
CA GLY A 175 -0.71 -2.92 10.75
C GLY A 175 -2.03 -2.26 11.13
N LEU A 176 -3.13 -3.01 11.08
CA LEU A 176 -4.45 -2.46 11.36
C LEU A 176 -4.65 -2.11 12.84
N ASN A 177 -4.06 -2.85 13.79
CA ASN A 177 -4.37 -2.72 15.21
C ASN A 177 -3.74 -1.50 15.87
N LEU A 178 -4.55 -0.69 16.55
CA LEU A 178 -4.06 0.31 17.50
C LEU A 178 -3.79 -0.35 18.86
N PRO A 179 -2.95 0.25 19.73
CA PRO A 179 -2.62 -0.33 21.04
C PRO A 179 -3.83 -0.74 21.90
N GLN A 180 -4.97 -0.07 21.73
CA GLN A 180 -6.20 -0.33 22.49
C GLN A 180 -7.31 -0.99 21.66
N MET A 181 -7.10 -1.24 20.37
CA MET A 181 -8.16 -1.69 19.44
C MET A 181 -7.68 -2.82 18.53
N ASN A 182 -8.34 -3.98 18.63
CA ASN A 182 -8.09 -5.12 17.75
C ASN A 182 -8.97 -5.07 16.49
N TYR A 183 -8.61 -4.23 15.53
CA TYR A 183 -9.33 -4.15 14.25
C TYR A 183 -9.14 -5.41 13.42
N MET A 184 -7.93 -5.96 13.33
CA MET A 184 -7.64 -7.16 12.54
C MET A 184 -8.52 -8.35 12.94
N GLY A 185 -8.79 -8.51 14.25
CA GLY A 185 -9.72 -9.52 14.74
C GLY A 185 -11.12 -9.41 14.13
N ASN A 186 -11.60 -8.19 13.84
CA ASN A 186 -12.88 -7.99 13.17
C ASN A 186 -12.83 -8.34 11.67
N TYR A 187 -11.71 -8.08 11.00
CA TYR A 187 -11.51 -8.48 9.60
C TYR A 187 -11.43 -10.00 9.46
N LEU A 188 -10.61 -10.66 10.29
CA LEU A 188 -10.52 -12.13 10.33
C LEU A 188 -11.82 -12.79 10.80
N GLY A 189 -12.52 -12.14 11.73
CA GLY A 189 -13.85 -12.54 12.19
C GLY A 189 -14.97 -12.24 11.21
N ARG A 190 -14.67 -11.60 10.06
CA ARG A 190 -15.62 -11.25 9.00
C ARG A 190 -16.80 -10.42 9.52
N SER A 191 -16.48 -9.49 10.41
CA SER A 191 -17.47 -8.65 11.09
C SER A 191 -18.32 -7.87 10.08
N SER A 192 -19.63 -7.82 10.32
CA SER A 192 -20.55 -6.97 9.55
C SER A 192 -20.31 -5.47 9.76
N SER A 193 -19.50 -5.12 10.76
CA SER A 193 -19.02 -3.78 11.08
C SER A 193 -17.55 -3.60 10.67
N SER A 194 -17.10 -4.27 9.62
CA SER A 194 -15.78 -4.03 9.03
C SER A 194 -15.90 -3.92 7.53
N TYR A 195 -15.33 -2.84 6.99
CA TYR A 195 -15.48 -2.46 5.60
C TYR A 195 -14.13 -2.03 5.04
N ILE A 196 -13.89 -2.38 3.79
CA ILE A 196 -12.82 -1.85 2.96
C ILE A 196 -13.49 -0.99 1.89
N ILE A 197 -13.17 0.30 1.86
CA ILE A 197 -13.69 1.24 0.87
C ILE A 197 -12.54 1.58 -0.07
N LEU A 198 -12.74 1.37 -1.36
CA LEU A 198 -11.72 1.59 -2.38
C LEU A 198 -12.08 2.80 -3.26
N GLY A 199 -11.09 3.64 -3.55
CA GLY A 199 -11.20 4.83 -4.37
C GLY A 199 -11.40 6.13 -3.59
N ASP A 200 -11.42 7.24 -4.33
CA ASP A 200 -11.42 8.60 -3.78
C ASP A 200 -12.79 9.25 -3.98
N PRO A 201 -13.42 9.82 -2.94
CA PRO A 201 -14.70 10.56 -3.09
C PRO A 201 -14.61 11.78 -4.01
N ALA A 202 -13.43 12.34 -4.20
CA ALA A 202 -13.21 13.48 -5.06
C ALA A 202 -11.80 13.37 -5.64
N PRO A 203 -11.53 12.57 -6.67
CA PRO A 203 -10.19 12.51 -7.24
C PRO A 203 -9.90 13.81 -8.03
N SER A 204 -8.63 14.21 -8.13
CA SER A 204 -8.21 15.38 -8.93
C SER A 204 -8.22 15.12 -10.44
N THR A 205 -8.37 13.86 -10.85
CA THR A 205 -8.44 13.37 -12.23
C THR A 205 -9.24 12.06 -12.26
N THR A 206 -9.70 11.61 -13.42
CA THR A 206 -10.54 10.40 -13.56
C THR A 206 -9.87 9.15 -12.98
N PHE A 207 -10.33 8.71 -11.81
CA PHE A 207 -9.89 7.47 -11.17
C PHE A 207 -10.92 6.37 -11.44
N THR A 208 -10.48 5.25 -12.02
CA THR A 208 -11.32 4.05 -12.14
C THR A 208 -10.60 2.84 -11.59
N MET A 209 -11.36 1.88 -11.07
CA MET A 209 -10.90 0.55 -10.72
C MET A 209 -11.46 -0.42 -11.76
N PRO A 210 -10.65 -0.80 -12.77
CA PRO A 210 -11.04 -1.83 -13.71
C PRO A 210 -10.89 -3.23 -13.10
N ASP A 211 -11.40 -4.22 -13.82
CA ASP A 211 -11.20 -5.65 -13.57
C ASP A 211 -11.81 -6.19 -12.28
N GLU A 212 -11.04 -6.31 -11.21
CA GLU A 212 -11.42 -7.12 -10.06
C GLU A 212 -10.93 -6.58 -8.73
N ILE A 213 -11.66 -6.97 -7.69
CA ILE A 213 -11.24 -6.90 -6.29
C ILE A 213 -11.22 -8.33 -5.75
N ALA A 214 -10.11 -8.73 -5.15
CA ALA A 214 -9.95 -10.04 -4.54
C ALA A 214 -9.36 -9.94 -3.14
N ILE A 215 -9.75 -10.89 -2.28
CA ILE A 215 -9.13 -11.09 -0.97
C ILE A 215 -8.53 -12.49 -0.90
N TYR A 216 -7.29 -12.56 -0.40
CA TYR A 216 -6.59 -13.81 -0.13
C TYR A 216 -6.24 -13.89 1.35
N GLU A 217 -6.20 -15.09 1.90
CA GLU A 217 -5.66 -15.33 3.25
C GLU A 217 -4.19 -15.74 3.19
N PHE A 218 -3.41 -15.36 4.20
CA PHE A 218 -2.04 -15.82 4.38
C PHE A 218 -1.67 -15.93 5.86
N LYS A 219 -0.62 -16.70 6.15
CA LYS A 219 0.02 -16.68 7.47
C LYS A 219 1.30 -15.85 7.41
N TYR A 220 1.47 -14.93 8.34
CA TYR A 220 2.61 -14.04 8.37
C TYR A 220 3.93 -14.78 8.52
N ALA A 221 3.97 -15.87 9.30
CA ALA A 221 5.17 -16.69 9.43
C ALA A 221 5.63 -17.27 8.08
N GLU A 222 4.68 -17.77 7.27
CA GLU A 222 4.96 -18.34 5.95
C GLU A 222 5.40 -17.24 4.97
N LEU A 223 4.69 -16.10 4.94
CA LEU A 223 5.07 -14.96 4.10
C LEU A 223 6.46 -14.41 4.47
N LYS A 224 6.77 -14.33 5.77
CA LYS A 224 8.07 -13.86 6.24
C LYS A 224 9.19 -14.77 5.75
N ASP A 225 9.05 -16.09 5.89
CA ASP A 225 10.08 -17.05 5.48
C ASP A 225 10.29 -17.03 3.95
N GLU A 226 9.19 -16.90 3.20
CA GLU A 226 9.17 -16.69 1.75
C GLU A 226 9.95 -15.42 1.36
N LEU A 227 9.62 -14.27 1.94
CA LEU A 227 10.29 -12.99 1.66
C LEU A 227 11.77 -13.03 2.05
N GLN A 228 12.13 -13.70 3.15
CA GLN A 228 13.52 -13.81 3.58
C GLN A 228 14.37 -14.67 2.64
N THR A 229 13.74 -15.63 1.96
CA THR A 229 14.43 -16.58 1.09
C THR A 229 14.49 -16.07 -0.35
N HIS A 230 13.36 -15.60 -0.89
CA HIS A 230 13.18 -15.42 -2.33
C HIS A 230 13.19 -13.97 -2.81
N PHE A 231 13.00 -12.98 -1.93
CA PHE A 231 12.88 -11.57 -2.34
C PHE A 231 14.09 -11.03 -3.12
N CYS A 232 15.29 -11.58 -2.85
CA CYS A 232 16.53 -11.13 -3.48
C CYS A 232 16.97 -11.98 -4.68
N GLU A 233 16.25 -13.05 -5.04
CA GLU A 233 16.70 -14.00 -6.05
C GLU A 233 16.61 -13.44 -7.48
N ASP A 234 15.76 -12.44 -7.71
CA ASP A 234 15.44 -11.88 -9.04
C ASP A 234 15.75 -10.36 -9.17
N ASN A 235 16.75 -9.87 -8.42
CA ASN A 235 17.21 -8.47 -8.46
C ASN A 235 18.43 -8.24 -9.35
#